data_AF-A0A516NTL5-F1
#
_entry.id   AF-A0A516NTL5-F1
#
_cell.length_a   1.000
_cell.length_b   1.000
_cell.length_c   1.000
_cell.angle_alpha   90.00
_cell.angle_beta   90.00
_cell.angle_gamma   90.00
#
_symmetry.space_group_name_H-M   'P 1'
#
loop_
_entity.id
_entity.type
_entity.pdbx_description
1 polymer ?
#
loop_
_entity_poly.entity_id
_entity_poly.type
_entity_poly.pdbx_seq_one_letter_code
_entity_poly.pdbx_strand_id
1 'polypeptide(L)'
;MSEMDDITRETSQFTARMAQLLTQLTHATSWLERRRAKKNITQLVREQIREQQQLRALELTRTTQAIDAYRQHSAAVTGRAIAPDTSAEQRSRDHAALVRHYDHLEERILRSQGLTTTEQGIALDGMAAATKFPEYELGDLFGNAHKVKGVDALRYRAQVARAHAATGIERRPAYTRPAERQTTNSTAAPEPDTSGADERSDIARAEAVQNIRHIQGQWSRNAAQLSVEARAQLDAARQAAARRAQAAGLTNEEISREFNTAADNSRIAALLRVTERDGTQRHRLGLHPNEAEAAEWAQRTTHTLTSNHTTGVEVTVTERGQHDPRYTVAGTPGFVADELTTYRDQARRDRDRGPTPPPGATASPPTTNIADQRLSEVERQLTELRTDRDTLARDVAVLRRGLDAVTADRDEQKRQREAAEAEVQALRNTNVRQDAELKNLREKAIQTGVERDKYKTERDEAVRKLAQATPEHKRYGSKARVDAERNQTQPGDTQPMPGPNGHHRNGNGTPRPQRDPIERSR
;
A
#
# COMPACT_ATOMS: atom_id res chain seq x y z
N MET A 1 -18.02 21.89 -27.78
CA MET A 1 -17.88 21.79 -26.31
C MET A 1 -17.32 20.42 -26.04
N SER A 2 -16.22 20.33 -25.30
CA SER A 2 -15.53 19.04 -25.07
C SER A 2 -16.30 18.21 -24.05
N GLU A 3 -16.37 16.88 -24.18
CA GLU A 3 -16.91 15.98 -23.14
C GLU A 3 -16.25 16.24 -21.78
N MET A 4 -14.99 16.69 -21.78
CA MET A 4 -14.27 17.08 -20.57
C MET A 4 -14.87 18.32 -19.89
N ASP A 5 -15.42 19.26 -20.66
CA ASP A 5 -16.09 20.45 -20.13
C ASP A 5 -17.42 20.09 -19.48
N ASP A 6 -18.12 19.08 -20.05
CA ASP A 6 -19.36 18.57 -19.47
C ASP A 6 -19.12 17.81 -18.17
N ILE A 7 -18.09 16.97 -18.10
CA ILE A 7 -17.71 16.25 -16.87
C ILE A 7 -17.27 17.23 -15.77
N THR A 8 -16.49 18.25 -16.10
CA THR A 8 -16.06 19.27 -15.12
C THR A 8 -17.24 20.12 -14.64
N ARG A 9 -18.21 20.40 -15.51
CA ARG A 9 -19.45 21.08 -15.16
C ARG A 9 -20.35 20.23 -14.26
N GLU A 10 -20.51 18.94 -14.54
CA GLU A 10 -21.31 18.04 -13.70
C GLU A 10 -20.68 17.82 -12.33
N THR A 11 -19.36 17.64 -12.27
CA THR A 11 -18.63 17.50 -10.99
C THR A 11 -18.69 18.79 -10.16
N SER A 12 -18.58 19.97 -10.78
CA SER A 12 -18.76 21.24 -10.07
C SER A 12 -20.20 21.43 -9.56
N GLN A 13 -21.21 21.00 -10.32
CA GLN A 13 -22.59 21.02 -9.87
C GLN A 13 -22.84 20.05 -8.70
N PHE A 14 -22.30 18.83 -8.76
CA PHE A 14 -22.40 17.86 -7.66
C PHE A 14 -21.75 18.39 -6.38
N THR A 15 -20.52 18.91 -6.49
CA THR A 15 -19.79 19.46 -5.34
C THR A 15 -20.51 20.67 -4.73
N ALA A 16 -21.05 21.57 -5.56
CA ALA A 16 -21.87 22.68 -5.10
C ALA A 16 -23.14 22.21 -4.38
N ARG A 17 -23.87 21.23 -4.95
CA ARG A 17 -25.06 20.63 -4.32
C ARG A 17 -24.72 19.94 -3.00
N MET A 18 -23.60 19.21 -2.94
CA MET A 18 -23.14 18.54 -1.73
C MET A 18 -22.77 19.55 -0.64
N ALA A 19 -22.05 20.62 -0.99
CA ALA A 19 -21.69 21.70 -0.07
C ALA A 19 -22.93 22.40 0.50
N GLN A 20 -23.96 22.62 -0.33
CA GLN A 20 -25.25 23.15 0.13
C GLN A 20 -25.94 22.21 1.12
N LEU A 21 -25.99 20.91 0.84
CA LEU A 21 -26.60 19.93 1.75
C LEU A 21 -25.83 19.78 3.07
N LEU A 22 -24.51 19.86 3.04
CA LEU A 22 -23.68 19.86 4.25
C LEU A 22 -23.90 21.13 5.08
N THR A 23 -24.02 22.28 4.42
CA THR A 23 -24.38 23.55 5.08
C THR A 23 -25.80 23.47 5.69
N GLN A 24 -26.76 22.85 5.01
CA GLN A 24 -28.08 22.60 5.59
C GLN A 24 -28.01 21.66 6.82
N LEU A 25 -27.13 20.66 6.79
CA LEU A 25 -26.91 19.75 7.92
C LEU A 25 -26.33 20.50 9.13
N THR A 26 -25.39 21.42 8.93
CA THR A 26 -24.77 22.19 10.03
C THR A 26 -25.73 23.21 10.63
N HIS A 27 -26.57 23.86 9.81
CA HIS A 27 -27.57 24.83 10.27
C HIS A 27 -28.88 24.21 10.78
N ALA A 28 -29.13 22.92 10.54
CA ALA A 28 -30.32 22.24 11.03
C ALA A 28 -30.35 22.22 12.57
N THR A 29 -31.29 22.96 13.15
CA THR A 29 -31.49 23.07 14.60
C THR A 29 -32.41 21.95 15.10
N SER A 30 -33.33 21.49 14.26
CA SER A 30 -34.25 20.39 14.56
C SER A 30 -33.67 19.03 14.21
N TRP A 31 -33.94 18.03 15.06
CA TRP A 31 -33.60 16.63 14.80
C TRP A 31 -34.23 16.10 13.49
N LEU A 32 -35.46 16.52 13.17
CA LEU A 32 -36.14 16.10 11.94
C LEU A 32 -35.48 16.69 10.68
N GLU A 33 -35.01 17.93 10.74
CA GLU A 33 -34.27 18.58 9.65
C GLU A 33 -32.94 17.88 9.40
N ARG A 34 -32.19 17.56 10.46
CA ARG A 34 -30.95 16.77 10.35
C ARG A 34 -31.20 15.41 9.71
N ARG A 35 -32.29 14.72 10.09
CA ARG A 35 -32.65 13.42 9.51
C ARG A 35 -33.00 13.54 8.02
N ARG A 36 -33.73 14.58 7.62
CA ARG A 36 -34.06 14.85 6.20
C ARG A 36 -32.80 15.19 5.39
N ALA A 37 -31.94 16.07 5.88
CA ALA A 37 -30.67 16.42 5.24
C ALA A 37 -29.77 15.18 5.05
N LYS A 38 -29.62 14.33 6.08
CA LYS A 38 -28.87 13.05 5.96
C LYS A 38 -29.48 12.11 4.91
N LYS A 39 -30.81 12.01 4.86
CA LYS A 39 -31.50 11.18 3.85
C LYS A 39 -31.22 11.70 2.44
N ASN A 40 -31.30 13.01 2.23
CA ASN A 40 -31.03 13.65 0.94
C ASN A 40 -29.57 13.46 0.51
N ILE A 41 -28.59 13.63 1.42
CA ILE A 41 -27.18 13.35 1.15
C ILE A 41 -26.99 11.88 0.75
N THR A 42 -27.58 10.95 1.50
CA THR A 42 -27.47 9.51 1.22
C THR A 42 -28.07 9.15 -0.13
N GLN A 43 -29.20 9.76 -0.49
CA GLN A 43 -29.84 9.55 -1.79
C GLN A 43 -28.96 10.09 -2.93
N LEU A 44 -28.48 11.32 -2.81
CA LEU A 44 -27.61 11.95 -3.81
C LEU A 44 -26.32 11.15 -4.04
N VAL A 45 -25.68 10.66 -2.96
CA VAL A 45 -24.48 9.81 -3.08
C VAL A 45 -24.79 8.48 -3.77
N ARG A 46 -25.93 7.86 -3.47
CA ARG A 46 -26.34 6.60 -4.13
C ARG A 46 -26.63 6.80 -5.61
N GLU A 47 -27.28 7.91 -5.98
CA GLU A 47 -27.53 8.26 -7.39
C GLU A 47 -26.19 8.46 -8.13
N GLN A 48 -25.27 9.25 -7.56
CA GLN A 48 -23.94 9.44 -8.13
C GLN A 48 -23.16 8.12 -8.30
N ILE A 49 -23.22 7.22 -7.31
CA ILE A 49 -22.57 5.90 -7.39
C ILE A 49 -23.18 5.06 -8.52
N ARG A 50 -24.51 5.07 -8.68
CA ARG A 50 -25.17 4.32 -9.76
C ARG A 50 -24.78 4.87 -11.13
N GLU A 51 -24.74 6.19 -11.29
CA GLU A 51 -24.31 6.82 -12.54
C GLU A 51 -22.85 6.47 -12.87
N GLN A 52 -21.95 6.56 -11.89
CA GLN A 52 -20.55 6.13 -12.07
C GLN A 52 -20.43 4.64 -12.41
N GLN A 53 -21.24 3.78 -11.80
CA GLN A 53 -21.28 2.35 -12.11
C GLN A 53 -21.79 2.09 -13.53
N GLN A 54 -22.80 2.84 -14.00
CA GLN A 54 -23.30 2.74 -15.37
C GLN A 54 -22.27 3.19 -16.39
N LEU A 55 -21.61 4.33 -16.15
CA LEU A 55 -20.52 4.82 -17.01
C LEU A 55 -19.37 3.82 -17.08
N ARG A 56 -18.97 3.25 -15.93
CA ARG A 56 -17.96 2.20 -15.89
C ARG A 56 -18.39 0.94 -16.66
N ALA A 57 -19.63 0.49 -16.53
CA ALA A 57 -20.13 -0.67 -17.27
C ALA A 57 -20.11 -0.45 -18.79
N LEU A 58 -20.47 0.76 -19.24
CA LEU A 58 -20.37 1.15 -20.65
C LEU A 58 -18.91 1.14 -21.12
N GLU A 59 -18.00 1.67 -20.30
CA GLU A 59 -16.56 1.71 -20.62
C GLU A 59 -15.94 0.31 -20.72
N LEU A 60 -16.31 -0.60 -19.80
CA LEU A 60 -15.90 -2.00 -19.87
C LEU A 60 -16.41 -2.64 -21.17
N THR A 61 -17.68 -2.42 -21.53
CA THR A 61 -18.28 -2.96 -22.76
C THR A 61 -17.57 -2.44 -24.01
N ARG A 62 -17.30 -1.12 -24.08
CA ARG A 62 -16.58 -0.48 -25.19
C ARG A 62 -15.14 -0.99 -25.31
N THR A 63 -14.50 -1.23 -24.17
CA THR A 63 -13.13 -1.75 -24.12
C THR A 63 -13.10 -3.19 -24.65
N THR A 64 -14.01 -4.06 -24.20
CA THR A 64 -14.14 -5.43 -24.73
C THR A 64 -14.36 -5.43 -26.24
N GLN A 65 -15.34 -4.65 -26.74
CA GLN A 65 -15.64 -4.59 -28.17
C GLN A 65 -14.44 -4.14 -29.02
N ALA A 66 -13.62 -3.24 -28.49
CA ALA A 66 -12.45 -2.76 -29.22
C ALA A 66 -11.28 -3.74 -29.18
N ILE A 67 -11.09 -4.48 -28.09
CA ILE A 67 -10.13 -5.59 -28.06
C ILE A 67 -10.59 -6.68 -29.04
N ASP A 68 -11.89 -6.96 -29.14
CA ASP A 68 -12.43 -7.88 -30.14
C ASP A 68 -12.22 -7.39 -31.57
N ALA A 69 -12.40 -6.09 -31.84
CA ALA A 69 -12.08 -5.50 -33.14
C ALA A 69 -10.57 -5.60 -33.46
N TYR A 70 -9.71 -5.39 -32.46
CA TYR A 70 -8.27 -5.60 -32.59
C TYR A 70 -7.93 -7.06 -32.89
N ARG A 71 -8.56 -8.01 -32.19
CA ARG A 71 -8.43 -9.44 -32.43
C ARG A 71 -8.81 -9.81 -33.86
N GLN A 72 -9.94 -9.32 -34.37
CA GLN A 72 -10.36 -9.56 -35.75
C GLN A 72 -9.35 -8.99 -36.76
N HIS A 73 -8.79 -7.81 -36.48
CA HIS A 73 -7.72 -7.23 -37.30
C HIS A 73 -6.45 -8.11 -37.28
N SER A 74 -6.02 -8.57 -36.10
CA SER A 74 -4.90 -9.52 -35.91
C SER A 74 -5.12 -10.82 -36.69
N ALA A 75 -6.31 -11.40 -36.60
CA ALA A 75 -6.68 -12.62 -37.33
C ALA A 75 -6.60 -12.43 -38.84
N ALA A 76 -7.12 -11.32 -39.35
CA ALA A 76 -7.10 -10.99 -40.77
C ALA A 76 -5.67 -10.78 -41.30
N VAL A 77 -4.81 -10.11 -40.53
CA VAL A 77 -3.38 -9.93 -40.87
C VAL A 77 -2.65 -11.27 -40.89
N THR A 78 -2.86 -12.12 -39.89
CA THR A 78 -2.27 -13.47 -39.83
C THR A 78 -2.75 -14.34 -41.00
N GLY A 79 -4.05 -14.30 -41.31
CA GLY A 79 -4.62 -15.02 -42.46
C GLY A 79 -4.00 -14.59 -43.79
N ARG A 80 -3.82 -13.28 -44.01
CA ARG A 80 -3.13 -12.76 -45.21
C ARG A 80 -1.64 -13.10 -45.23
N ALA A 81 -0.98 -13.13 -44.07
CA ALA A 81 0.44 -13.49 -44.00
C ALA A 81 0.71 -14.94 -44.41
N ILE A 82 -0.26 -15.85 -44.19
CA ILE A 82 -0.18 -17.27 -44.60
C ILE A 82 -0.53 -17.45 -46.07
N ALA A 83 -1.34 -16.56 -46.66
CA ALA A 83 -1.78 -16.68 -48.04
C ALA A 83 -0.59 -16.52 -49.03
N PRO A 84 -0.39 -17.48 -49.97
CA PRO A 84 0.78 -17.52 -50.83
C PRO A 84 0.82 -16.39 -51.87
N ASP A 85 -0.33 -15.78 -52.17
CA ASP A 85 -0.51 -14.67 -53.09
C ASP A 85 -0.16 -13.30 -52.48
N THR A 86 0.00 -13.22 -51.16
CA THR A 86 0.25 -11.95 -50.48
C THR A 86 1.73 -11.56 -50.59
N SER A 87 1.99 -10.44 -51.28
CA SER A 87 3.34 -9.90 -51.49
C SER A 87 4.02 -9.51 -50.18
N ALA A 88 5.36 -9.56 -50.15
CA ALA A 88 6.15 -9.18 -48.97
C ALA A 88 5.88 -7.73 -48.52
N GLU A 89 5.68 -6.81 -49.49
CA GLU A 89 5.36 -5.42 -49.21
C GLU A 89 3.98 -5.28 -48.55
N GLN A 90 2.97 -6.03 -49.03
CA GLN A 90 1.65 -6.03 -48.40
C GLN A 90 1.71 -6.56 -46.97
N ARG A 91 2.47 -7.63 -46.71
CA ARG A 91 2.67 -8.16 -45.34
C ARG A 91 3.32 -7.12 -44.42
N SER A 92 4.31 -6.38 -44.93
CA SER A 92 4.94 -5.30 -44.17
C SER A 92 3.95 -4.17 -43.85
N ARG A 93 3.09 -3.78 -44.80
CA ARG A 93 2.07 -2.75 -44.59
C ARG A 93 1.01 -3.19 -43.59
N ASP A 94 0.56 -4.44 -43.69
CA ASP A 94 -0.42 -5.05 -42.80
C ASP A 94 0.13 -5.16 -41.37
N HIS A 95 1.40 -5.59 -41.21
CA HIS A 95 2.06 -5.63 -39.92
C HIS A 95 2.18 -4.22 -39.30
N ALA A 96 2.60 -3.23 -40.08
CA ALA A 96 2.66 -1.85 -39.61
C ALA A 96 1.29 -1.29 -39.23
N ALA A 97 0.22 -1.66 -39.95
CA ALA A 97 -1.15 -1.29 -39.60
C ALA A 97 -1.61 -1.95 -38.29
N LEU A 98 -1.23 -3.20 -38.05
CA LEU A 98 -1.54 -3.90 -36.81
C LEU A 98 -0.83 -3.26 -35.61
N VAL A 99 0.45 -2.89 -35.75
CA VAL A 99 1.21 -2.18 -34.71
C VAL A 99 0.55 -0.84 -34.38
N ARG A 100 0.19 -0.03 -35.38
CA ARG A 100 -0.54 1.24 -35.14
C ARG A 100 -1.88 1.02 -34.44
N HIS A 101 -2.61 -0.05 -34.77
CA HIS A 101 -3.87 -0.35 -34.10
C HIS A 101 -3.65 -0.76 -32.63
N TYR A 102 -2.59 -1.51 -32.36
CA TYR A 102 -2.17 -1.87 -31.00
C TYR A 102 -1.83 -0.62 -30.19
N ASP A 103 -0.92 0.22 -30.68
CA ASP A 103 -0.46 1.43 -29.98
C ASP A 103 -1.62 2.38 -29.68
N HIS A 104 -2.53 2.57 -30.65
CA HIS A 104 -3.72 3.41 -30.47
C HIS A 104 -4.66 2.85 -29.38
N LEU A 105 -4.88 1.54 -29.36
CA LEU A 105 -5.75 0.91 -28.37
C LEU A 105 -5.11 0.91 -26.97
N GLU A 106 -3.80 0.67 -26.88
CA GLU A 106 -3.02 0.76 -25.65
C GLU A 106 -3.10 2.17 -25.06
N GLU A 107 -2.84 3.21 -25.85
CA GLU A 107 -2.96 4.61 -25.44
C GLU A 107 -4.36 4.94 -24.92
N ARG A 108 -5.39 4.44 -25.61
CA ARG A 108 -6.79 4.67 -25.20
C ARG A 108 -7.14 3.97 -23.90
N ILE A 109 -6.71 2.72 -23.70
CA ILE A 109 -6.92 1.96 -22.46
C ILE A 109 -6.23 2.66 -21.29
N LEU A 110 -4.97 3.07 -21.47
CA LEU A 110 -4.18 3.74 -20.43
C LEU A 110 -4.76 5.11 -20.04
N ARG A 111 -5.42 5.81 -20.97
CA ARG A 111 -6.08 7.10 -20.69
C ARG A 111 -7.50 6.98 -20.14
N SER A 112 -8.11 5.81 -20.21
CA SER A 112 -9.48 5.61 -19.73
C SER A 112 -9.57 5.86 -18.22
N GLN A 113 -10.48 6.75 -17.82
CA GLN A 113 -10.73 7.06 -16.40
C GLN A 113 -11.74 6.11 -15.76
N GLY A 114 -12.55 5.43 -16.59
CA GLY A 114 -13.58 4.50 -16.14
C GLY A 114 -13.03 3.13 -15.72
N LEU A 115 -11.83 2.76 -16.19
CA LEU A 115 -11.19 1.49 -15.86
C LEU A 115 -10.29 1.65 -14.62
N THR A 116 -10.38 0.69 -13.70
CA THR A 116 -9.40 0.56 -12.63
C THR A 116 -8.06 0.08 -13.18
N THR A 117 -6.98 0.32 -12.44
CA THR A 117 -5.63 -0.09 -12.88
C THR A 117 -5.51 -1.61 -13.08
N THR A 118 -6.28 -2.41 -12.33
CA THR A 118 -6.33 -3.85 -12.53
C THR A 118 -7.06 -4.19 -13.83
N GLU A 119 -8.18 -3.52 -14.14
CA GLU A 119 -8.91 -3.71 -15.40
C GLU A 119 -8.11 -3.25 -16.61
N GLN A 120 -7.36 -2.14 -16.51
CA GLN A 120 -6.42 -1.71 -17.54
C GLN A 120 -5.38 -2.81 -17.81
N GLY A 121 -4.81 -3.43 -16.77
CA GLY A 121 -3.84 -4.52 -16.95
C GLY A 121 -4.46 -5.77 -17.58
N ILE A 122 -5.68 -6.14 -17.17
CA ILE A 122 -6.46 -7.23 -17.79
C ILE A 122 -6.71 -6.93 -19.27
N ALA A 123 -7.06 -5.70 -19.62
CA ALA A 123 -7.28 -5.28 -21.00
C ALA A 123 -6.00 -5.38 -21.86
N LEU A 124 -4.85 -4.97 -21.33
CA LEU A 124 -3.55 -5.11 -22.00
C LEU A 124 -3.15 -6.58 -22.19
N ASP A 125 -3.42 -7.42 -21.20
CA ASP A 125 -3.21 -8.88 -21.31
C ASP A 125 -4.13 -9.50 -22.36
N GLY A 126 -5.39 -9.05 -22.42
CA GLY A 126 -6.34 -9.41 -23.48
C GLY A 126 -5.86 -9.01 -24.89
N MET A 127 -5.25 -7.83 -25.04
CA MET A 127 -4.62 -7.42 -26.30
C MET A 127 -3.42 -8.31 -26.67
N ALA A 128 -2.54 -8.60 -25.71
CA ALA A 128 -1.40 -9.48 -25.94
C ALA A 128 -1.85 -10.90 -26.34
N ALA A 129 -2.90 -11.41 -25.70
CA ALA A 129 -3.54 -12.67 -26.05
C ALA A 129 -4.13 -12.63 -27.47
N ALA A 130 -4.82 -11.54 -27.85
CA ALA A 130 -5.39 -11.35 -29.19
C ALA A 130 -4.32 -11.27 -30.29
N THR A 131 -3.12 -10.75 -29.98
CA THR A 131 -1.98 -10.76 -30.91
C THR A 131 -1.41 -12.15 -31.08
N LYS A 132 -1.27 -12.91 -29.98
CA LYS A 132 -0.63 -14.23 -29.98
C LYS A 132 -1.53 -15.36 -30.46
N PHE A 133 -2.83 -15.26 -30.15
CA PHE A 133 -3.83 -16.30 -30.36
C PHE A 133 -5.14 -15.70 -30.92
N PRO A 134 -5.10 -15.10 -32.13
CA PRO A 134 -6.24 -14.34 -32.68
C PRO A 134 -7.52 -15.17 -32.91
N GLU A 135 -7.39 -16.49 -33.08
CA GLU A 135 -8.49 -17.42 -33.29
C GLU A 135 -9.37 -17.63 -32.03
N TYR A 136 -8.86 -17.38 -30.82
CA TYR A 136 -9.61 -17.59 -29.59
C TYR A 136 -10.46 -16.36 -29.23
N GLU A 137 -11.75 -16.58 -28.98
CA GLU A 137 -12.64 -15.52 -28.51
C GLU A 137 -12.39 -15.24 -27.02
N LEU A 138 -12.22 -13.96 -26.66
CA LEU A 138 -11.84 -13.55 -25.31
C LEU A 138 -12.97 -13.70 -24.28
N GLY A 139 -14.22 -13.88 -24.72
CA GLY A 139 -15.38 -14.00 -23.85
C GLY A 139 -15.60 -12.76 -22.97
N ASP A 140 -16.08 -12.98 -21.74
CA ASP A 140 -16.23 -11.91 -20.75
C ASP A 140 -14.91 -11.63 -20.03
N LEU A 141 -14.05 -10.83 -20.70
CA LEU A 141 -12.73 -10.40 -20.25
C LEU A 141 -12.72 -9.82 -18.81
N PHE A 142 -13.80 -9.12 -18.43
CA PHE A 142 -13.90 -8.41 -17.15
C PHE A 142 -14.77 -9.12 -16.10
N GLY A 143 -15.46 -10.21 -16.47
CA GLY A 143 -16.38 -10.92 -15.58
C GLY A 143 -15.76 -11.35 -14.24
N ASN A 144 -14.45 -11.65 -14.25
CA ASN A 144 -13.70 -12.03 -13.05
C ASN A 144 -12.76 -10.94 -12.51
N ALA A 145 -12.78 -9.72 -13.07
CA ALA A 145 -11.84 -8.66 -12.65
C ALA A 145 -11.94 -8.34 -11.15
N HIS A 146 -13.14 -8.41 -10.57
CA HIS A 146 -13.38 -8.19 -9.14
C HIS A 146 -12.84 -9.32 -8.23
N LYS A 147 -12.57 -10.50 -8.79
CA LYS A 147 -11.99 -11.65 -8.07
C LYS A 147 -10.46 -11.61 -8.06
N VAL A 148 -9.85 -10.85 -8.96
CA VAL A 148 -8.40 -10.68 -9.04
C VAL A 148 -7.91 -9.90 -7.81
N LYS A 149 -7.25 -10.61 -6.89
CA LYS A 149 -6.72 -10.08 -5.62
C LYS A 149 -5.26 -10.49 -5.43
N GLY A 150 -4.59 -9.89 -4.45
CA GLY A 150 -3.24 -10.29 -4.06
C GLY A 150 -2.21 -10.10 -5.17
N VAL A 151 -1.42 -11.15 -5.45
CA VAL A 151 -0.27 -11.12 -6.36
C VAL A 151 -0.70 -10.81 -7.80
N ASP A 152 -1.80 -11.38 -8.28
CA ASP A 152 -2.23 -11.15 -9.67
C ASP A 152 -2.67 -9.69 -9.91
N ALA A 153 -3.35 -9.08 -8.93
CA ALA A 153 -3.67 -7.65 -9.00
C ALA A 153 -2.40 -6.77 -9.05
N LEU A 154 -1.35 -7.17 -8.34
CA LEU A 154 -0.05 -6.47 -8.39
C LEU A 154 0.64 -6.66 -9.74
N ARG A 155 0.56 -7.86 -10.34
CA ARG A 155 1.09 -8.14 -11.68
C ARG A 155 0.45 -7.24 -12.73
N TYR A 156 -0.88 -7.16 -12.74
CA TYR A 156 -1.61 -6.28 -13.67
C TYR A 156 -1.26 -4.80 -13.45
N ARG A 157 -1.13 -4.35 -12.19
CA ARG A 157 -0.72 -2.97 -11.89
C ARG A 157 0.72 -2.67 -12.34
N ALA A 158 1.64 -3.61 -12.15
CA ALA A 158 3.03 -3.46 -12.59
C ALA A 158 3.12 -3.43 -14.12
N GLN A 159 2.31 -4.23 -14.81
CA GLN A 159 2.19 -4.19 -16.27
C GLN A 159 1.72 -2.83 -16.76
N VAL A 160 0.65 -2.27 -16.17
CA VAL A 160 0.17 -0.92 -16.50
C VAL A 160 1.22 0.15 -16.22
N ALA A 161 1.94 0.04 -15.09
CA ALA A 161 3.01 0.98 -14.77
C ALA A 161 4.14 0.96 -15.82
N ARG A 162 4.53 -0.22 -16.31
CA ARG A 162 5.51 -0.35 -17.40
C ARG A 162 4.98 0.24 -18.71
N ALA A 163 3.71 0.01 -19.04
CA ALA A 163 3.08 0.55 -20.24
C ALA A 163 2.98 2.09 -20.20
N HIS A 164 2.66 2.69 -19.05
CA HIS A 164 2.73 4.14 -18.86
C HIS A 164 4.15 4.69 -19.04
N ALA A 165 5.16 4.01 -18.48
CA ALA A 165 6.56 4.42 -18.63
C ALA A 165 7.02 4.35 -20.10
N ALA A 166 6.57 3.34 -20.85
CA ALA A 166 6.91 3.18 -22.27
C ALA A 166 6.24 4.23 -23.16
N THR A 167 4.98 4.56 -22.89
CA THR A 167 4.20 5.53 -23.69
C THR A 167 4.51 6.99 -23.35
N GLY A 168 5.24 7.25 -22.25
CA GLY A 168 5.53 8.61 -21.77
C GLY A 168 4.27 9.36 -21.31
N ILE A 169 3.13 8.67 -21.16
CA ILE A 169 1.91 9.24 -20.60
C ILE A 169 2.14 9.38 -19.10
N GLU A 170 2.45 10.61 -18.66
CA GLU A 170 2.62 10.91 -17.25
C GLU A 170 1.46 10.36 -16.44
N ARG A 171 1.80 9.55 -15.44
CA ARG A 171 0.85 8.99 -14.52
C ARG A 171 0.22 10.16 -13.78
N ARG A 172 -1.07 10.42 -14.01
CA ARG A 172 -1.82 11.35 -13.17
C ARG A 172 -1.67 10.86 -11.74
N PRO A 173 -1.14 11.68 -10.80
CA PRO A 173 -1.00 11.26 -9.42
C PRO A 173 -2.38 10.83 -8.94
N ALA A 174 -2.50 9.58 -8.49
CA ALA A 174 -3.74 9.06 -7.97
C ALA A 174 -4.10 9.86 -6.71
N TYR A 175 -4.94 10.89 -6.88
CA TYR A 175 -5.67 11.72 -5.92
C TYR A 175 -5.20 11.84 -4.46
N THR A 176 -5.15 13.10 -4.03
CA THR A 176 -5.37 13.62 -2.67
C THR A 176 -6.41 12.79 -1.90
N ARG A 177 -5.95 12.15 -0.83
CA ARG A 177 -6.75 11.30 0.05
C ARG A 177 -7.71 12.14 0.89
N PRO A 178 -9.04 11.93 0.84
CA PRO A 178 -9.94 12.43 1.88
C PRO A 178 -9.71 11.66 3.17
N ALA A 179 -9.75 12.37 4.30
CA ALA A 179 -9.61 11.80 5.63
C ALA A 179 -10.73 10.78 5.92
N GLU A 180 -10.41 9.49 5.87
CA GLU A 180 -11.30 8.43 6.36
C GLU A 180 -10.87 7.95 7.75
N ARG A 181 -11.79 8.21 8.68
CA ARG A 181 -11.83 7.73 10.06
C ARG A 181 -11.89 6.20 10.06
N GLN A 182 -10.93 5.56 10.72
CA GLN A 182 -11.08 4.18 11.16
C GLN A 182 -12.02 4.14 12.36
N THR A 183 -13.25 3.70 12.12
CA THR A 183 -14.12 3.16 13.17
C THR A 183 -13.71 1.72 13.46
N THR A 184 -13.68 1.42 14.74
CA THR A 184 -13.32 0.15 15.37
C THR A 184 -14.33 -0.98 15.10
N ASN A 185 -13.84 -2.21 15.33
CA ASN A 185 -14.55 -3.47 15.55
C ASN A 185 -14.79 -4.40 14.34
N SER A 186 -13.95 -5.43 14.23
CA SER A 186 -14.39 -6.79 13.95
C SER A 186 -13.50 -7.78 14.69
N THR A 187 -14.02 -8.25 15.81
CA THR A 187 -13.58 -9.45 16.50
C THR A 187 -14.18 -10.64 15.75
N ALA A 188 -13.36 -11.36 14.99
CA ALA A 188 -13.61 -12.73 14.60
C ALA A 188 -12.25 -13.44 14.58
N ALA A 189 -12.11 -14.43 15.47
CA ALA A 189 -10.89 -15.21 15.61
C ALA A 189 -10.63 -16.03 14.33
N PRO A 190 -9.42 -15.96 13.74
CA PRO A 190 -9.03 -16.92 12.72
C PRO A 190 -8.59 -18.23 13.39
N GLU A 191 -9.03 -19.34 12.81
CA GLU A 191 -8.55 -20.69 13.15
C GLU A 191 -7.03 -20.81 12.96
N PRO A 192 -6.35 -21.67 13.74
CA PRO A 192 -4.91 -21.80 13.69
C PRO A 192 -4.46 -22.45 12.36
N ASP A 193 -3.87 -21.63 11.51
CA ASP A 193 -3.14 -22.04 10.32
C ASP A 193 -1.89 -22.84 10.75
N THR A 194 -1.91 -24.15 10.48
CA THR A 194 -0.81 -25.06 10.83
C THR A 194 0.43 -24.86 9.96
N SER A 195 0.36 -24.07 8.88
CA SER A 195 1.51 -23.78 8.01
C SER A 195 2.61 -22.94 8.68
N GLY A 196 2.26 -22.12 9.68
CA GLY A 196 3.23 -21.28 10.38
C GLY A 196 4.13 -22.02 11.39
N ALA A 197 3.80 -23.26 11.75
CA ALA A 197 4.62 -24.06 12.67
C ALA A 197 5.88 -24.61 11.97
N ASP A 198 5.73 -25.06 10.72
CA ASP A 198 6.82 -25.63 9.93
C ASP A 198 7.85 -24.55 9.54
N GLU A 199 7.39 -23.37 9.11
CA GLU A 199 8.28 -22.25 8.78
C GLU A 199 9.10 -21.76 9.99
N ARG A 200 8.49 -21.73 11.18
CA ARG A 200 9.20 -21.34 12.42
C ARG A 200 10.27 -22.36 12.80
N SER A 201 10.00 -23.65 12.58
CA SER A 201 10.96 -24.73 12.83
C SER A 201 12.17 -24.61 11.89
N ASP A 202 11.95 -24.34 10.61
CA ASP A 202 13.03 -24.19 9.62
C ASP A 202 13.92 -22.98 9.89
N ILE A 203 13.33 -21.85 10.32
CA ILE A 203 14.09 -20.65 10.72
C ILE A 203 14.96 -20.95 11.94
N ALA A 204 14.40 -21.60 12.97
CA ALA A 204 15.13 -21.96 14.18
C ALA A 204 16.31 -22.91 13.88
N ARG A 205 16.09 -23.89 12.98
CA ARG A 205 17.13 -24.82 12.51
C ARG A 205 18.25 -24.08 11.79
N ALA A 206 17.92 -23.16 10.89
CA ALA A 206 18.92 -22.36 10.15
C ALA A 206 19.74 -21.45 11.09
N GLU A 207 19.11 -20.78 12.06
CA GLU A 207 19.81 -19.95 13.04
C GLU A 207 20.77 -20.76 13.93
N ALA A 208 20.37 -21.98 14.31
CA ALA A 208 21.22 -22.85 15.10
C ALA A 208 22.47 -23.30 14.32
N VAL A 209 22.35 -23.62 13.03
CA VAL A 209 23.49 -23.94 12.16
C VAL A 209 24.45 -22.75 12.06
N GLN A 210 23.92 -21.54 11.89
CA GLN A 210 24.75 -20.33 11.84
C GLN A 210 25.51 -20.08 13.15
N ASN A 211 24.87 -20.36 14.29
CA ASN A 211 25.52 -20.26 15.60
C ASN A 211 26.69 -21.26 15.75
N ILE A 212 26.49 -22.51 15.30
CA ILE A 212 27.55 -23.53 15.25
C ILE A 212 28.74 -23.04 14.42
N ARG A 213 28.49 -22.55 13.20
CA ARG A 213 29.53 -22.06 12.28
C ARG A 213 30.28 -20.86 12.84
N HIS A 214 29.57 -19.92 13.47
CA HIS A 214 30.17 -18.74 14.08
C HIS A 214 31.14 -19.11 15.21
N ILE A 215 30.69 -19.95 16.16
CA ILE A 215 31.51 -20.37 17.30
C ILE A 215 32.70 -21.21 16.83
N GLN A 216 32.51 -22.12 15.89
CA GLN A 216 33.60 -22.92 15.34
C GLN A 216 34.61 -22.04 14.59
N GLY A 217 34.16 -21.02 13.87
CA GLY A 217 35.04 -20.03 13.23
C GLY A 217 35.84 -19.18 14.22
N GLN A 218 35.27 -18.81 15.38
CA GLN A 218 36.01 -18.18 16.47
C GLN A 218 37.05 -19.13 17.07
N TRP A 219 36.66 -20.39 17.30
CA TRP A 219 37.54 -21.43 17.81
C TRP A 219 38.74 -21.68 16.89
N SER A 220 38.52 -21.91 15.60
CA SER A 220 39.60 -22.14 14.63
C SER A 220 40.59 -20.96 14.50
N ARG A 221 40.13 -19.71 14.66
CA ARG A 221 41.01 -18.53 14.58
C ARG A 221 41.88 -18.36 15.82
N ASN A 222 41.34 -18.69 16.99
CA ASN A 222 41.92 -18.26 18.25
C ASN A 222 42.50 -19.43 19.07
N ALA A 223 42.16 -20.69 18.78
CA ALA A 223 42.49 -21.84 19.64
C ALA A 223 43.98 -22.00 19.99
N ALA A 224 44.89 -21.54 19.12
CA ALA A 224 46.34 -21.61 19.37
C ALA A 224 46.87 -20.45 20.24
N GLN A 225 46.12 -19.34 20.37
CA GLN A 225 46.58 -18.09 21.00
C GLN A 225 45.80 -17.72 22.27
N LEU A 226 44.77 -18.49 22.63
CA LEU A 226 43.91 -18.19 23.78
C LEU A 226 44.46 -18.70 25.10
N SER A 227 44.19 -17.95 26.17
CA SER A 227 44.39 -18.41 27.54
C SER A 227 43.52 -19.64 27.85
N VAL A 228 43.91 -20.38 28.88
CA VAL A 228 43.15 -21.56 29.36
C VAL A 228 41.69 -21.19 29.67
N GLU A 229 41.47 -20.03 30.28
CA GLU A 229 40.12 -19.53 30.60
C GLU A 229 39.30 -19.23 29.34
N ALA A 230 39.88 -18.55 28.35
CA ALA A 230 39.16 -18.22 27.12
C ALA A 230 38.86 -19.48 26.29
N ARG A 231 39.71 -20.50 26.37
CA ARG A 231 39.44 -21.81 25.76
C ARG A 231 38.26 -22.51 26.44
N ALA A 232 38.20 -22.51 27.77
CA ALA A 232 37.06 -23.05 28.51
C ALA A 232 35.75 -22.30 28.19
N GLN A 233 35.80 -20.97 28.02
CA GLN A 233 34.63 -20.18 27.61
C GLN A 233 34.14 -20.55 26.21
N LEU A 234 35.05 -20.75 25.25
CA LEU A 234 34.68 -21.20 23.90
C LEU A 234 34.12 -22.62 23.89
N ASP A 235 34.67 -23.53 24.69
CA ASP A 235 34.14 -24.90 24.80
C ASP A 235 32.73 -24.88 25.42
N ALA A 236 32.49 -24.04 26.43
CA ALA A 236 31.16 -23.82 26.99
C ALA A 236 30.17 -23.23 25.97
N ALA A 237 30.63 -22.26 25.15
CA ALA A 237 29.83 -21.69 24.06
C ALA A 237 29.49 -22.75 23.00
N ARG A 238 30.45 -23.61 22.65
CA ARG A 238 30.27 -24.73 21.71
C ARG A 238 29.21 -25.71 22.20
N GLN A 239 29.25 -26.08 23.48
CA GLN A 239 28.23 -26.93 24.10
C GLN A 239 26.85 -26.24 24.13
N ALA A 240 26.81 -24.94 24.42
CA ALA A 240 25.56 -24.18 24.41
C ALA A 240 24.93 -24.11 23.00
N ALA A 241 25.74 -23.94 21.96
CA ALA A 241 25.26 -23.98 20.58
C ALA A 241 24.76 -25.36 20.16
N ALA A 242 25.44 -26.43 20.57
CA ALA A 242 24.96 -27.80 20.35
C ALA A 242 23.58 -28.03 20.98
N ARG A 243 23.38 -27.58 22.23
CA ARG A 243 22.06 -27.66 22.91
C ARG A 243 20.97 -26.87 22.20
N ARG A 244 21.27 -25.65 21.70
CA ARG A 244 20.31 -24.85 20.91
C ARG A 244 19.96 -25.53 19.59
N ALA A 245 20.94 -26.16 18.93
CA ALA A 245 20.70 -26.92 17.71
C ALA A 245 19.82 -28.15 17.95
N GLN A 246 20.05 -28.89 19.03
CA GLN A 246 19.15 -29.98 19.44
C GLN A 246 17.72 -29.48 19.70
N ALA A 247 17.57 -28.35 20.40
CA ALA A 247 16.26 -27.75 20.65
C ALA A 247 15.56 -27.27 19.38
N ALA A 248 16.32 -26.93 18.33
CA ALA A 248 15.82 -26.59 17.00
C ALA A 248 15.62 -27.82 16.08
N GLY A 249 15.75 -29.03 16.62
CA GLY A 249 15.48 -30.28 15.89
C GLY A 249 16.64 -30.88 15.10
N LEU A 250 17.88 -30.38 15.25
CA LEU A 250 19.05 -31.03 14.63
C LEU A 250 19.44 -32.30 15.38
N THR A 251 19.82 -33.32 14.62
CA THR A 251 20.39 -34.57 15.16
C THR A 251 21.85 -34.37 15.60
N ASN A 252 22.34 -35.23 16.50
CA ASN A 252 23.73 -35.19 16.95
C ASN A 252 24.74 -35.41 15.81
N GLU A 253 24.37 -36.20 14.79
CA GLU A 253 25.19 -36.43 13.61
C GLU A 253 25.32 -35.17 12.76
N GLU A 254 24.24 -34.44 12.55
CA GLU A 254 24.25 -33.16 11.81
C GLU A 254 25.04 -32.09 12.55
N ILE A 255 24.87 -32.00 13.87
CA ILE A 255 25.63 -31.06 14.71
C ILE A 255 27.13 -31.37 14.62
N SER A 256 27.50 -32.66 14.72
CA SER A 256 28.90 -33.09 14.61
C SER A 256 29.47 -32.82 13.23
N ARG A 257 28.68 -33.08 12.17
CA ARG A 257 29.05 -32.77 10.78
C ARG A 257 29.31 -31.28 10.60
N GLU A 258 28.40 -30.42 11.03
CA GLU A 258 28.56 -28.97 10.91
C GLU A 258 29.77 -28.44 11.68
N PHE A 259 30.07 -28.98 12.88
CA PHE A 259 31.31 -28.62 13.58
C PHE A 259 32.57 -29.03 12.81
N ASN A 260 32.57 -30.19 12.17
CA ASN A 260 33.73 -30.71 11.44
C ASN A 260 33.94 -29.99 10.11
N THR A 261 32.87 -29.62 9.41
CA THR A 261 32.92 -28.95 8.10
C THR A 261 32.79 -27.44 8.18
N ALA A 262 32.71 -26.85 9.38
CA ALA A 262 32.47 -25.41 9.55
C ALA A 262 33.48 -24.53 8.82
N ALA A 263 34.74 -24.97 8.71
CA ALA A 263 35.77 -24.21 8.00
C ALA A 263 35.42 -24.05 6.52
N ASP A 264 35.03 -25.15 5.87
CA ASP A 264 34.61 -25.19 4.47
C ASP A 264 33.22 -24.53 4.28
N ASN A 265 32.32 -24.75 5.24
CA ASN A 265 30.96 -24.22 5.25
C ASN A 265 30.85 -22.74 5.64
N SER A 266 31.98 -22.07 5.92
CA SER A 266 32.06 -20.65 6.29
C SER A 266 33.02 -19.86 5.40
N ARG A 267 33.17 -20.29 4.13
CA ARG A 267 34.02 -19.63 3.14
C ARG A 267 33.49 -18.25 2.76
N ILE A 268 32.18 -18.09 2.66
CA ILE A 268 31.50 -16.84 2.32
C ILE A 268 30.75 -16.32 3.54
N ALA A 269 30.87 -15.02 3.81
CA ALA A 269 30.14 -14.32 4.86
C ALA A 269 29.15 -13.33 4.22
N ALA A 270 27.89 -13.40 4.63
CA ALA A 270 26.86 -12.42 4.27
C ALA A 270 26.53 -11.56 5.50
N LEU A 271 26.80 -10.27 5.42
CA LEU A 271 26.44 -9.28 6.42
C LEU A 271 25.19 -8.53 5.95
N LEU A 272 24.11 -8.66 6.70
CA LEU A 272 22.87 -7.92 6.51
C LEU A 272 22.82 -6.80 7.56
N ARG A 273 22.81 -5.54 7.15
CA ARG A 273 22.54 -4.38 7.99
C ARG A 273 21.14 -3.86 7.71
N VAL A 274 20.34 -3.72 8.75
CA VAL A 274 18.95 -3.29 8.71
C VAL A 274 18.87 -1.96 9.44
N THR A 275 18.43 -0.93 8.74
CA THR A 275 18.13 0.38 9.32
C THR A 275 16.62 0.45 9.58
N GLU A 276 16.25 0.67 10.83
CA GLU A 276 14.86 0.84 11.25
C GLU A 276 14.42 2.30 11.16
N ARG A 277 13.11 2.56 11.29
CA ARG A 277 12.53 3.90 11.18
C ARG A 277 13.02 4.88 12.24
N ASP A 278 13.40 4.38 13.40
CA ASP A 278 14.00 5.16 14.49
C ASP A 278 15.50 5.44 14.27
N GLY A 279 16.07 4.97 13.16
CA GLY A 279 17.49 5.08 12.85
C GLY A 279 18.36 4.02 13.53
N THR A 280 17.77 3.10 14.32
CA THR A 280 18.53 2.00 14.90
C THR A 280 19.02 1.06 13.80
N GLN A 281 20.27 0.63 13.93
CA GLN A 281 20.88 -0.32 13.01
C GLN A 281 21.02 -1.67 13.69
N ARG A 282 20.45 -2.71 13.08
CA ARG A 282 20.66 -4.10 13.46
C ARG A 282 21.48 -4.79 12.40
N HIS A 283 22.42 -5.63 12.79
CA HIS A 283 23.18 -6.44 11.85
C HIS A 283 22.96 -7.92 12.12
N ARG A 284 22.90 -8.70 11.04
CA ARG A 284 22.91 -10.17 11.06
C ARG A 284 24.05 -10.65 10.19
N LEU A 285 24.79 -11.64 10.67
CA LEU A 285 25.89 -12.25 9.95
C LEU A 285 25.55 -13.73 9.69
N GLY A 286 25.59 -14.13 8.42
CA GLY A 286 25.48 -15.51 7.98
C GLY A 286 26.80 -16.00 7.39
N LEU A 287 27.16 -17.24 7.68
CA LEU A 287 28.34 -17.95 7.17
C LEU A 287 27.90 -19.13 6.30
N HIS A 288 28.45 -19.19 5.09
CA HIS A 288 27.99 -20.06 4.02
C HIS A 288 29.16 -20.68 3.25
N PRO A 289 29.00 -21.88 2.68
CA PRO A 289 30.02 -22.53 1.87
C PRO A 289 30.26 -21.82 0.53
N ASN A 290 29.24 -21.17 -0.03
CA ASN A 290 29.28 -20.55 -1.35
C ASN A 290 28.38 -19.31 -1.44
N GLU A 291 28.56 -18.53 -2.50
CA GLU A 291 27.84 -17.27 -2.73
C GLU A 291 26.34 -17.47 -2.93
N ALA A 292 25.93 -18.54 -3.61
CA ALA A 292 24.52 -18.81 -3.86
C ALA A 292 23.75 -19.06 -2.56
N GLU A 293 24.32 -19.83 -1.64
CA GLU A 293 23.73 -20.06 -0.32
C GLU A 293 23.73 -18.80 0.55
N ALA A 294 24.77 -17.97 0.44
CA ALA A 294 24.85 -16.69 1.13
C ALA A 294 23.77 -15.72 0.66
N ALA A 295 23.57 -15.62 -0.66
CA ALA A 295 22.54 -14.81 -1.29
C ALA A 295 21.14 -15.32 -0.93
N GLU A 296 20.93 -16.64 -0.93
CA GLU A 296 19.65 -17.25 -0.56
C GLU A 296 19.29 -17.01 0.93
N TRP A 297 20.28 -17.11 1.83
CA TRP A 297 20.08 -16.76 3.23
C TRP A 297 19.76 -15.28 3.41
N ALA A 298 20.51 -14.39 2.75
CA ALA A 298 20.26 -12.95 2.83
C ALA A 298 18.88 -12.61 2.28
N GLN A 299 18.44 -13.27 1.21
CA GLN A 299 17.12 -13.10 0.60
C GLN A 299 16.03 -13.51 1.58
N ARG A 300 16.09 -14.74 2.12
CA ARG A 300 15.11 -15.23 3.09
C ARG A 300 15.05 -14.32 4.32
N THR A 301 16.20 -13.93 4.85
CA THR A 301 16.27 -13.04 6.02
C THR A 301 15.64 -11.68 5.71
N THR A 302 15.87 -11.13 4.51
CA THR A 302 15.27 -9.87 4.06
C THR A 302 13.74 -9.99 3.94
N HIS A 303 13.21 -11.13 3.48
CA HIS A 303 11.76 -11.36 3.40
C HIS A 303 11.09 -11.41 4.78
N THR A 304 11.80 -11.88 5.81
CA THR A 304 11.28 -11.88 7.19
C THR A 304 11.22 -10.50 7.82
N LEU A 305 11.87 -9.48 7.22
CA LEU A 305 11.80 -8.11 7.71
C LEU A 305 10.42 -7.53 7.40
N THR A 306 9.56 -7.43 8.41
CA THR A 306 8.25 -6.80 8.29
C THR A 306 8.39 -5.35 7.81
N SER A 307 7.78 -5.05 6.67
CA SER A 307 7.86 -3.78 5.93
C SER A 307 7.44 -2.52 6.70
N ASN A 308 6.82 -2.65 7.87
CA ASN A 308 6.29 -1.51 8.64
C ASN A 308 7.36 -0.74 9.44
N HIS A 309 8.54 -1.34 9.70
CA HIS A 309 9.55 -0.75 10.59
C HIS A 309 10.94 -0.60 9.96
N THR A 310 11.20 -1.22 8.81
CA THR A 310 12.50 -1.18 8.13
C THR A 310 12.52 -0.11 7.05
N THR A 311 13.45 0.84 7.15
CA THR A 311 13.64 1.94 6.18
C THR A 311 14.71 1.63 5.14
N GLY A 312 15.69 0.79 5.47
CA GLY A 312 16.74 0.40 4.55
C GLY A 312 17.39 -0.92 4.95
N VAL A 313 17.90 -1.63 3.95
CA VAL A 313 18.65 -2.86 4.10
C VAL A 313 19.91 -2.73 3.25
N GLU A 314 21.06 -3.07 3.82
CA GLU A 314 22.33 -3.20 3.13
C GLU A 314 22.81 -4.65 3.31
N VAL A 315 23.17 -5.31 2.20
CA VAL A 315 23.73 -6.65 2.21
C VAL A 315 25.12 -6.59 1.61
N THR A 316 26.09 -7.15 2.32
CA THR A 316 27.46 -7.28 1.87
C THR A 316 27.86 -8.75 1.92
N VAL A 317 28.32 -9.29 0.79
CA VAL A 317 28.83 -10.67 0.69
C VAL A 317 30.34 -10.61 0.49
N THR A 318 31.08 -11.21 1.41
CA THR A 318 32.55 -11.23 1.41
C THR A 318 33.05 -12.67 1.42
N GLU A 319 34.16 -12.92 0.73
CA GLU A 319 34.89 -14.18 0.88
C GLU A 319 35.88 -14.07 2.05
N ARG A 320 35.98 -15.13 2.84
CA ARG A 320 36.88 -15.20 3.98
C ARG A 320 38.33 -15.08 3.53
N GLY A 321 39.01 -14.06 4.04
CA GLY A 321 40.41 -13.73 3.69
C GLY A 321 40.53 -12.69 2.58
N GLN A 322 39.43 -12.30 1.93
CA GLN A 322 39.39 -11.20 0.98
C GLN A 322 38.85 -9.94 1.67
N HIS A 323 39.50 -8.80 1.45
CA HIS A 323 39.07 -7.52 2.03
C HIS A 323 37.96 -6.84 1.22
N ASP A 324 37.94 -7.07 -0.10
CA ASP A 324 36.93 -6.50 -0.98
C ASP A 324 35.68 -7.37 -1.00
N PRO A 325 34.47 -6.78 -0.84
CA PRO A 325 33.23 -7.52 -0.96
C PRO A 325 33.04 -7.98 -2.40
N ARG A 326 32.59 -9.23 -2.56
CA ARG A 326 32.20 -9.78 -3.87
C ARG A 326 30.90 -9.16 -4.37
N TYR A 327 30.03 -8.76 -3.44
CA TYR A 327 28.75 -8.16 -3.74
C TYR A 327 28.28 -7.24 -2.61
N THR A 328 27.78 -6.06 -2.98
CA THR A 328 27.15 -5.11 -2.05
C THR A 328 25.91 -4.53 -2.68
N VAL A 329 24.80 -4.55 -1.96
CA VAL A 329 23.54 -3.90 -2.38
C VAL A 329 22.91 -3.20 -1.19
N ALA A 330 22.36 -2.01 -1.42
CA ALA A 330 21.63 -1.26 -0.40
C ALA A 330 20.34 -0.67 -0.99
N GLY A 331 19.25 -0.72 -0.23
CA GLY A 331 17.97 -0.18 -0.67
C GLY A 331 16.80 -0.55 0.24
N THR A 332 15.59 -0.50 -0.29
CA THR A 332 14.40 -1.00 0.43
C THR A 332 14.44 -2.54 0.51
N PRO A 333 13.80 -3.17 1.50
CA PRO A 333 13.80 -4.63 1.62
C PRO A 333 13.38 -5.36 0.34
N GLY A 334 12.37 -4.84 -0.36
CA GLY A 334 11.90 -5.42 -1.64
C GLY A 334 12.94 -5.32 -2.75
N PHE A 335 13.57 -4.15 -2.94
CA PHE A 335 14.62 -3.97 -3.94
C PHE A 335 15.82 -4.89 -3.67
N VAL A 336 16.28 -4.94 -2.41
CA VAL A 336 17.40 -5.80 -2.02
C VAL A 336 17.05 -7.28 -2.22
N ALA A 337 15.82 -7.70 -1.94
CA ALA A 337 15.36 -9.06 -2.18
C ALA A 337 15.37 -9.45 -3.67
N ASP A 338 14.96 -8.55 -4.57
CA ASP A 338 14.98 -8.78 -6.01
C ASP A 338 16.42 -8.87 -6.54
N GLU A 339 17.28 -7.93 -6.14
CA GLU A 339 18.69 -7.91 -6.50
C GLU A 339 19.45 -9.16 -6.01
N LEU A 340 19.15 -9.63 -4.79
CA LEU A 340 19.69 -10.88 -4.27
C LEU A 340 19.23 -12.10 -5.06
N THR A 341 18.05 -12.07 -5.67
CA THR A 341 17.58 -13.13 -6.56
C THR A 341 18.46 -13.20 -7.81
N THR A 342 18.70 -12.05 -8.44
CA THR A 342 19.57 -11.93 -9.62
C THR A 342 20.99 -12.40 -9.29
N TYR A 343 21.56 -11.94 -8.18
CA TYR A 343 22.90 -12.31 -7.75
C TYR A 343 23.01 -13.82 -7.44
N ARG A 344 22.03 -14.40 -6.74
CA ARG A 344 21.96 -15.84 -6.48
C ARG A 344 21.98 -16.66 -7.77
N ASP A 345 21.19 -16.26 -8.76
CA ASP A 345 21.07 -16.98 -10.03
C ASP A 345 22.33 -16.80 -10.90
N GLN A 346 23.06 -15.70 -10.75
CA GLN A 346 24.40 -15.53 -11.34
C GLN A 346 25.43 -16.43 -10.66
N ALA A 347 25.49 -16.42 -9.33
CA ALA A 347 26.42 -17.26 -8.55
C ALA A 347 26.21 -18.77 -8.82
N ARG A 348 24.97 -19.21 -9.06
CA ARG A 348 24.66 -20.58 -9.49
C ARG A 348 25.25 -20.87 -10.88
N ARG A 349 25.05 -19.97 -11.84
CA ARG A 349 25.59 -20.11 -13.20
C ARG A 349 27.11 -20.14 -13.23
N ASP A 350 27.78 -19.30 -12.46
CA ASP A 350 29.24 -19.25 -12.41
C ASP A 350 29.83 -20.52 -11.77
N ARG A 351 29.12 -21.11 -10.80
CA ARG A 351 29.48 -22.42 -10.23
C ARG A 351 29.37 -23.54 -11.28
N ASP A 352 28.29 -23.55 -12.06
CA ASP A 352 28.04 -24.59 -13.05
C ASP A 352 28.96 -24.49 -14.28
N ARG A 353 29.50 -23.29 -14.57
CA ARG A 353 30.33 -23.04 -15.75
C ARG A 353 31.75 -23.65 -15.66
N GLY A 354 32.24 -23.91 -14.46
CA GLY A 354 33.59 -24.45 -14.23
C GLY A 354 34.74 -23.55 -14.75
N PRO A 355 36.01 -23.83 -14.40
CA PRO A 355 37.14 -23.06 -14.90
C PRO A 355 37.43 -23.38 -16.37
N THR A 356 37.25 -22.39 -17.26
CA THR A 356 37.59 -22.50 -18.70
C THR A 356 39.10 -22.70 -18.89
N PRO A 357 39.58 -23.73 -19.62
CA PRO A 357 41.00 -23.87 -19.89
C PRO A 357 41.50 -22.79 -20.87
N PRO A 358 42.74 -22.28 -20.71
CA PRO A 358 43.29 -21.24 -21.58
C PRO A 358 43.61 -21.79 -22.99
N PRO A 359 43.34 -21.04 -24.07
CA PRO A 359 43.67 -21.46 -25.43
C PRO A 359 45.17 -21.24 -25.70
N GLY A 360 45.93 -22.34 -25.86
CA GLY A 360 47.36 -22.33 -26.14
C GLY A 360 47.75 -23.14 -27.38
N ALA A 361 48.16 -22.41 -28.43
CA ALA A 361 49.26 -22.62 -29.38
C ALA A 361 49.45 -23.94 -30.17
N THR A 362 49.44 -23.82 -31.50
CA THR A 362 50.39 -24.50 -32.43
C THR A 362 50.70 -23.63 -33.65
N ALA A 363 51.98 -23.66 -34.07
CA ALA A 363 52.66 -22.76 -35.01
C ALA A 363 52.79 -23.33 -36.46
N SER A 364 52.71 -22.48 -37.49
CA SER A 364 53.77 -22.13 -38.49
C SER A 364 53.61 -22.73 -39.94
N PRO A 365 54.23 -22.17 -41.02
CA PRO A 365 53.57 -21.57 -42.21
C PRO A 365 54.04 -22.22 -43.57
N PRO A 366 54.01 -21.64 -44.81
CA PRO A 366 53.52 -20.34 -45.31
C PRO A 366 52.66 -20.37 -46.61
N THR A 367 51.89 -19.31 -46.87
CA THR A 367 51.56 -18.84 -48.25
C THR A 367 51.17 -17.37 -48.22
N THR A 368 51.82 -16.60 -49.08
CA THR A 368 51.89 -15.12 -49.10
C THR A 368 50.57 -14.42 -49.44
N ASN A 369 49.51 -15.16 -49.79
CA ASN A 369 48.18 -14.60 -50.10
C ASN A 369 47.26 -14.47 -48.88
N ILE A 370 47.59 -15.15 -47.76
CA ILE A 370 46.76 -15.15 -46.55
C ILE A 370 47.05 -13.91 -45.69
N ALA A 371 48.25 -13.33 -45.79
CA ALA A 371 48.64 -12.17 -44.99
C ALA A 371 47.80 -10.93 -45.32
N ASP A 372 47.56 -10.65 -46.61
CA ASP A 372 46.72 -9.53 -47.04
C ASP A 372 45.24 -9.76 -46.74
N GLN A 373 44.76 -11.01 -46.83
CA GLN A 373 43.40 -11.38 -46.42
C GLN A 373 43.21 -11.29 -44.90
N ARG A 374 44.23 -11.61 -44.11
CA ARG A 374 44.20 -11.45 -42.66
C ARG A 374 44.29 -9.99 -42.26
N LEU A 375 45.05 -9.17 -42.99
CA LEU A 375 45.13 -7.74 -42.75
C LEU A 375 43.79 -7.06 -43.03
N SER A 376 43.13 -7.41 -44.14
CA SER A 376 41.80 -6.87 -44.47
C SER A 376 40.71 -7.35 -43.51
N GLU A 377 40.76 -8.60 -43.04
CA GLU A 377 39.84 -9.09 -42.00
C GLU A 377 40.07 -8.40 -40.66
N VAL A 378 41.33 -8.14 -40.28
CA VAL A 378 41.67 -7.39 -39.06
C VAL A 378 41.20 -5.93 -39.17
N GLU A 379 41.33 -5.30 -40.33
CA GLU A 379 40.79 -3.95 -40.58
C GLU A 379 39.27 -3.93 -40.49
N ARG A 380 38.58 -4.94 -41.03
CA ARG A 380 37.12 -5.11 -40.91
C ARG A 380 36.67 -5.28 -39.46
N GLN A 381 37.36 -6.13 -38.71
CA GLN A 381 37.12 -6.31 -37.28
C GLN A 381 37.40 -5.03 -36.48
N LEU A 382 38.43 -4.26 -36.84
CA LEU A 382 38.70 -2.97 -36.21
C LEU A 382 37.61 -1.93 -36.50
N THR A 383 37.04 -1.93 -37.71
CA THR A 383 35.90 -1.06 -38.02
C THR A 383 34.65 -1.46 -37.24
N GLU A 384 34.37 -2.75 -37.10
CA GLU A 384 33.25 -3.29 -36.33
C GLU A 384 33.39 -2.96 -34.83
N LEU A 385 34.58 -3.17 -34.25
CA LEU A 385 34.85 -2.82 -32.86
C LEU A 385 34.74 -1.31 -32.60
N ARG A 386 35.06 -0.46 -33.59
CA ARG A 386 34.87 0.99 -33.49
C ARG A 386 33.38 1.36 -33.51
N THR A 387 32.58 0.73 -34.38
CA THR A 387 31.13 0.97 -34.40
C THR A 387 30.45 0.47 -33.12
N ASP A 388 30.91 -0.63 -32.57
CA ASP A 388 30.41 -1.16 -31.28
C ASP A 388 30.77 -0.23 -30.14
N ARG A 389 32.02 0.25 -30.09
CA ARG A 389 32.46 1.23 -29.09
C ARG A 389 31.61 2.51 -29.14
N ASP A 390 31.33 3.02 -30.33
CA ASP A 390 30.54 4.25 -30.50
C ASP A 390 29.06 4.02 -30.18
N THR A 391 28.55 2.80 -30.35
CA THR A 391 27.21 2.41 -29.91
C THR A 391 27.13 2.30 -28.39
N LEU A 392 28.09 1.62 -27.76
CA LEU A 392 28.21 1.55 -26.30
C LEU A 392 28.39 2.94 -25.66
N ALA A 393 29.15 3.83 -26.31
CA ALA A 393 29.31 5.21 -25.83
C ALA A 393 27.98 5.99 -25.85
N ARG A 394 27.16 5.78 -26.88
CA ARG A 394 25.80 6.36 -26.96
C ARG A 394 24.89 5.78 -25.88
N ASP A 395 24.92 4.47 -25.67
CA ASP A 395 24.10 3.81 -24.65
C ASP A 395 24.47 4.26 -23.24
N VAL A 396 25.77 4.36 -22.94
CA VAL A 396 26.26 4.91 -21.65
C VAL A 396 25.81 6.35 -21.46
N ALA A 397 25.79 7.18 -22.52
CA ALA A 397 25.29 8.55 -22.43
C ALA A 397 23.77 8.59 -22.14
N VAL A 398 22.98 7.70 -22.74
CA VAL A 398 21.55 7.57 -22.46
C VAL A 398 21.31 7.10 -21.03
N LEU A 399 22.03 6.08 -20.58
CA LEU A 399 21.93 5.56 -19.21
C LEU A 399 22.31 6.61 -18.16
N ARG A 400 23.34 7.43 -18.43
CA ARG A 400 23.72 8.55 -17.55
C ARG A 400 22.61 9.59 -17.45
N ARG A 401 22.01 10.01 -18.58
CA ARG A 401 20.85 10.93 -18.55
C ARG A 401 19.65 10.33 -17.82
N GLY A 402 19.40 9.02 -17.99
CA GLY A 402 18.36 8.31 -17.25
C GLY A 402 18.62 8.31 -15.74
N LEU A 403 19.86 8.06 -15.32
CA LEU A 403 20.27 8.10 -13.92
C LEU A 403 20.12 9.51 -13.32
N ASP A 404 20.51 10.56 -14.07
CA ASP A 404 20.34 11.95 -13.65
C ASP A 404 18.85 12.31 -13.48
N ALA A 405 17.99 11.86 -14.40
CA ALA A 405 16.54 12.07 -14.31
C ALA A 405 15.92 11.35 -13.10
N VAL A 406 16.30 10.10 -12.85
CA VAL A 406 15.83 9.34 -11.67
C VAL A 406 16.34 9.97 -10.37
N THR A 407 17.56 10.48 -10.37
CA THR A 407 18.14 11.20 -9.22
C THR A 407 17.36 12.48 -8.93
N ALA A 408 17.03 13.26 -9.98
CA ALA A 408 16.21 14.47 -9.85
C ALA A 408 14.79 14.17 -9.34
N ASP A 409 14.13 13.12 -9.85
CA ASP A 409 12.80 12.70 -9.38
C ASP A 409 12.83 12.25 -7.92
N ARG A 410 13.84 11.46 -7.53
CA ARG A 410 14.05 11.05 -6.13
C ARG A 410 14.20 12.27 -5.21
N ASP A 411 14.99 13.26 -5.62
CA ASP A 411 15.25 14.45 -4.82
C ASP A 411 14.01 15.37 -4.73
N GLU A 412 13.19 15.43 -5.79
CA GLU A 412 11.87 16.07 -5.77
C GLU A 412 10.90 15.35 -4.81
N GLN A 413 10.80 14.03 -4.88
CA GLN A 413 9.97 13.24 -3.97
C GLN A 413 10.41 13.40 -2.52
N LYS A 414 11.72 13.50 -2.26
CA LYS A 414 12.27 13.77 -0.93
C LYS A 414 11.80 15.13 -0.41
N ARG A 415 11.90 16.19 -1.23
CA ARG A 415 11.40 17.53 -0.90
C ARG A 415 9.90 17.54 -0.61
N GLN A 416 9.11 16.82 -1.40
CA GLN A 416 7.66 16.71 -1.18
C GLN A 416 7.32 15.98 0.13
N ARG A 417 8.06 14.92 0.49
CA ARG A 417 7.90 14.23 1.76
C ARG A 417 8.24 15.12 2.94
N GLU A 418 9.35 15.85 2.88
CA GLU A 418 9.76 16.80 3.92
C GLU A 418 8.71 17.90 4.10
N ALA A 419 8.15 18.43 3.01
CA ALA A 419 7.06 19.41 3.05
C ALA A 419 5.78 18.84 3.70
N ALA A 420 5.38 17.62 3.33
CA ALA A 420 4.21 16.96 3.91
C ALA A 420 4.40 16.63 5.40
N GLU A 421 5.60 16.22 5.80
CA GLU A 421 5.94 15.97 7.21
C GLU A 421 5.87 17.26 8.04
N ALA A 422 6.37 18.38 7.49
CA ALA A 422 6.24 19.69 8.12
C ALA A 422 4.76 20.11 8.30
N GLU A 423 3.91 19.87 7.29
CA GLU A 423 2.47 20.14 7.37
C GLU A 423 1.77 19.27 8.43
N VAL A 424 2.08 17.97 8.47
CA VAL A 424 1.54 17.06 9.50
C VAL A 424 1.95 17.51 10.89
N GLN A 425 3.19 17.96 11.07
CA GLN A 425 3.65 18.47 12.36
C GLN A 425 2.95 19.77 12.75
N ALA A 426 2.68 20.67 11.80
CA ALA A 426 1.87 21.86 12.03
C ALA A 426 0.44 21.50 12.46
N LEU A 427 -0.20 20.54 11.77
CA LEU A 427 -1.55 20.05 12.12
C LEU A 427 -1.60 19.33 13.47
N ARG A 428 -0.53 18.65 13.88
CA ARG A 428 -0.43 18.08 15.23
C ARG A 428 -0.37 19.17 16.29
N ASN A 429 0.44 20.21 16.06
CA ASN A 429 0.55 21.33 16.99
C ASN A 429 -0.78 22.09 17.13
N THR A 430 -1.54 22.27 16.05
CA THR A 430 -2.88 22.89 16.11
C THR A 430 -3.87 22.02 16.87
N ASN A 431 -3.89 20.69 16.66
CA ASN A 431 -4.74 19.78 17.43
C ASN A 431 -4.42 19.82 18.93
N VAL A 432 -3.14 19.78 19.31
CA VAL A 432 -2.71 19.89 20.72
C VAL A 432 -3.21 21.20 21.34
N ARG A 433 -3.14 22.31 20.58
CA ARG A 433 -3.66 23.61 21.03
C ARG A 433 -5.19 23.59 21.19
N GLN A 434 -5.92 22.99 20.25
CA GLN A 434 -7.38 22.86 20.32
C GLN A 434 -7.82 21.96 21.48
N ASP A 435 -7.10 20.88 21.75
CA ASP A 435 -7.38 20.00 22.89
C ASP A 435 -7.18 20.71 24.23
N ALA A 436 -6.13 21.53 24.34
CA ALA A 436 -5.91 22.37 25.51
C ALA A 436 -7.03 23.41 25.69
N GLU A 437 -7.51 24.02 24.61
CA GLU A 437 -8.64 24.94 24.64
C GLU A 437 -9.95 24.25 25.04
N LEU A 438 -10.24 23.08 24.49
CA LEU A 438 -11.41 22.27 24.85
C LEU A 438 -11.37 21.85 26.32
N LYS A 439 -10.19 21.50 26.85
CA LYS A 439 -10.02 21.19 28.28
C LYS A 439 -10.34 22.41 29.14
N ASN A 440 -9.78 23.58 28.81
CA ASN A 440 -10.05 24.84 29.52
C ASN A 440 -11.55 25.21 29.48
N LEU A 441 -12.22 25.03 28.35
CA LEU A 441 -13.67 25.28 28.22
C LEU A 441 -14.51 24.31 29.06
N ARG A 442 -14.12 23.03 29.12
CA ARG A 442 -14.77 22.03 29.98
C ARG A 442 -14.60 22.37 31.46
N GLU A 443 -13.41 22.77 31.88
CA GLU A 443 -13.15 23.20 33.26
C GLU A 443 -13.98 24.44 33.63
N LYS A 444 -14.07 25.45 32.74
CA LYS A 444 -14.97 26.60 32.94
C LYS A 444 -16.45 26.20 33.01
N ALA A 445 -16.88 25.24 32.20
CA ALA A 445 -18.26 24.74 32.24
C ALA A 445 -18.57 24.01 33.56
N ILE A 446 -17.61 23.26 34.09
CA ILE A 446 -17.74 22.62 35.41
C ILE A 446 -17.80 23.69 36.51
N GLN A 447 -16.90 24.67 36.49
CA GLN A 447 -16.85 25.75 37.47
C GLN A 447 -18.16 26.56 37.51
N THR A 448 -18.67 26.95 36.35
CA THR A 448 -19.96 27.66 36.25
C THR A 448 -21.13 26.79 36.68
N GLY A 449 -21.07 25.47 36.47
CA GLY A 449 -22.02 24.51 37.00
C GLY A 449 -22.03 24.48 38.53
N VAL A 450 -20.85 24.41 39.16
CA VAL A 450 -20.69 24.46 40.62
C VAL A 450 -21.20 25.79 41.19
N GLU A 451 -20.87 26.91 40.57
CA GLU A 451 -21.36 28.24 40.98
C GLU A 451 -22.89 28.33 40.88
N ARG A 452 -23.47 27.85 39.77
CA ARG A 452 -24.93 27.79 39.61
C ARG A 452 -25.59 26.96 40.71
N ASP A 453 -25.02 25.81 41.05
CA ASP A 453 -25.57 24.93 42.07
C ASP A 453 -25.43 25.54 43.47
N LYS A 454 -24.33 26.26 43.74
CA LYS A 454 -24.16 27.08 44.95
C LYS A 454 -25.23 28.17 45.05
N TYR A 455 -25.43 28.98 44.00
CA TYR A 455 -26.47 30.02 44.01
C TYR A 455 -27.88 29.45 44.14
N LYS A 456 -28.12 28.25 43.57
CA LYS A 456 -29.39 27.54 43.77
C LYS A 456 -29.59 27.16 45.23
N THR A 457 -28.56 26.64 45.91
CA THR A 457 -28.64 26.30 47.34
C THR A 457 -28.86 27.54 48.21
N GLU A 458 -28.14 28.63 47.97
CA GLU A 458 -28.32 29.91 48.69
C GLU A 458 -29.73 30.48 48.48
N ARG A 459 -30.24 30.41 47.24
CA ARG A 459 -31.61 30.82 46.91
C ARG A 459 -32.63 29.96 47.65
N ASP A 460 -32.47 28.64 47.63
CA ASP A 460 -33.42 27.72 48.26
C ASP A 460 -33.41 27.88 49.81
N GLU A 461 -32.25 28.20 50.40
CA GLU A 461 -32.14 28.60 51.81
C GLU A 461 -32.80 29.93 52.11
N ALA A 462 -32.60 30.95 51.27
CA ALA A 462 -33.23 32.25 51.41
C ALA A 462 -34.76 32.14 51.31
N VAL A 463 -35.26 31.35 50.35
CA VAL A 463 -36.69 31.02 50.21
C VAL A 463 -37.21 30.30 51.46
N ARG A 464 -36.46 29.35 52.01
CA ARG A 464 -36.83 28.64 53.25
C ARG A 464 -36.90 29.58 54.45
N LYS A 465 -35.91 30.47 54.62
CA LYS A 465 -35.87 31.50 55.68
C LYS A 465 -37.03 32.48 55.53
N LEU A 466 -37.30 32.94 54.30
CA LEU A 466 -38.43 33.82 54.01
C LEU A 466 -39.77 33.14 54.35
N ALA A 467 -39.93 31.87 53.96
CA ALA A 467 -41.12 31.09 54.31
C ALA A 467 -41.28 31.00 55.84
N GLN A 468 -40.23 30.68 56.59
CA GLN A 468 -40.26 30.62 58.06
C GLN A 468 -40.63 31.96 58.71
N ALA A 469 -40.06 33.07 58.24
CA ALA A 469 -40.33 34.41 58.76
C ALA A 469 -41.73 34.94 58.39
N THR A 470 -42.32 34.44 57.31
CA THR A 470 -43.66 34.86 56.87
C THR A 470 -44.74 34.12 57.67
N PRO A 471 -45.60 34.83 58.42
CA PRO A 471 -46.73 34.24 59.12
C PRO A 471 -47.64 33.44 58.17
N GLU A 472 -48.21 32.34 58.64
CA GLU A 472 -48.95 31.38 57.80
C GLU A 472 -50.06 32.03 56.97
N HIS A 473 -50.80 32.99 57.51
CA HIS A 473 -51.88 33.71 56.81
C HIS A 473 -51.39 34.68 55.71
N LYS A 474 -50.09 35.01 55.65
CA LYS A 474 -49.49 35.85 54.59
C LYS A 474 -48.72 35.04 53.54
N ARG A 475 -48.46 33.75 53.77
CA ARG A 475 -47.78 32.88 52.81
C ARG A 475 -48.63 32.68 51.56
N TYR A 476 -48.02 32.84 50.39
CA TYR A 476 -48.70 32.61 49.12
C TYR A 476 -49.07 31.13 48.99
N GLY A 477 -50.36 30.82 48.80
CA GLY A 477 -50.87 29.45 48.69
C GLY A 477 -51.06 28.67 50.00
N SER A 478 -50.97 29.31 51.18
CA SER A 478 -51.27 28.64 52.44
C SER A 478 -52.77 28.39 52.61
N LYS A 479 -53.14 27.28 53.26
CA LYS A 479 -54.54 26.92 53.53
C LYS A 479 -55.27 28.03 54.27
N ALA A 480 -54.64 28.65 55.27
CA ALA A 480 -55.20 29.76 56.03
C ALA A 480 -55.50 31.02 55.19
N ARG A 481 -54.67 31.31 54.17
CA ARG A 481 -54.92 32.43 53.25
C ARG A 481 -56.01 32.10 52.23
N VAL A 482 -56.01 30.87 51.70
CA VAL A 482 -57.05 30.38 50.80
C VAL A 482 -58.41 30.33 51.52
N ASP A 483 -58.44 29.92 52.79
CA ASP A 483 -59.64 29.92 53.62
C ASP A 483 -60.09 31.35 53.97
N ALA A 484 -59.17 32.30 54.16
CA ALA A 484 -59.48 33.72 54.36
C ALA A 484 -59.99 34.41 53.07
N GLU A 485 -59.38 34.15 51.91
CA GLU A 485 -59.84 34.63 50.60
C GLU A 485 -61.19 33.99 50.22
N ARG A 486 -61.38 32.70 50.51
CA ARG A 486 -62.66 31.99 50.31
C ARG A 486 -63.76 32.48 51.23
N ASN A 487 -63.45 32.87 52.47
CA ASN A 487 -64.42 33.48 53.40
C ASN A 487 -64.69 34.97 53.12
N GLN A 488 -63.78 35.70 52.47
CA GLN A 488 -64.03 37.07 51.99
C GLN A 488 -64.83 37.10 50.68
N THR A 489 -64.88 36.00 49.94
CA THR A 489 -65.69 35.87 48.74
C THR A 489 -67.07 35.29 49.10
N GLN A 490 -67.93 36.09 49.73
CA GLN A 490 -69.36 35.79 49.78
C GLN A 490 -69.95 35.93 48.35
N PRO A 491 -70.87 35.02 47.95
CA PRO A 491 -71.44 34.99 46.61
C PRO A 491 -72.46 36.13 46.43
N GLY A 492 -72.01 37.24 45.86
CA GLY A 492 -72.85 38.34 45.42
C GLY A 492 -72.92 38.39 43.90
N ASP A 493 -74.07 38.00 43.37
CA ASP A 493 -74.63 38.30 42.05
C ASP A 493 -73.70 38.95 41.00
N THR A 494 -73.18 38.15 40.07
CA THR A 494 -72.88 38.65 38.72
C THR A 494 -73.34 37.63 37.68
N GLN A 495 -74.36 38.05 36.94
CA GLN A 495 -74.96 37.34 35.82
C GLN A 495 -73.95 36.94 34.74
N PRO A 496 -74.22 35.86 34.00
CA PRO A 496 -73.47 35.53 32.79
C PRO A 496 -73.90 36.45 31.64
N MET A 497 -73.05 37.41 31.27
CA MET A 497 -73.20 38.14 30.02
C MET A 497 -72.62 37.31 28.86
N PRO A 498 -73.38 37.09 27.77
CA PRO A 498 -72.89 36.44 26.57
C PRO A 498 -72.15 37.47 25.71
N GLY A 499 -70.83 37.33 25.63
CA GLY A 499 -69.94 38.10 24.74
C GLY A 499 -69.65 37.34 23.45
N PRO A 500 -69.84 37.94 22.26
CA PRO A 500 -69.91 37.24 20.97
C PRO A 500 -68.59 37.28 20.16
N ASN A 501 -68.49 36.36 19.20
CA ASN A 501 -67.47 36.25 18.12
C ASN A 501 -66.03 35.98 18.60
N GLY A 502 -65.38 34.87 18.27
CA GLY A 502 -65.44 34.13 17.01
C GLY A 502 -64.27 34.55 16.12
N HIS A 503 -63.09 33.94 16.33
CA HIS A 503 -62.15 33.73 15.24
C HIS A 503 -61.43 32.40 15.38
N HIS A 504 -61.76 31.54 14.42
CA HIS A 504 -61.06 30.33 14.03
C HIS A 504 -59.53 30.49 14.03
N ARG A 505 -58.84 29.50 14.59
CA ARG A 505 -57.66 28.97 13.89
C ARG A 505 -57.61 27.46 14.00
N ASN A 506 -57.70 26.87 12.82
CA ASN A 506 -57.77 25.47 12.50
C ASN A 506 -56.51 24.68 12.90
N GLY A 507 -56.74 23.43 13.28
CA GLY A 507 -56.13 22.25 12.64
C GLY A 507 -54.60 22.18 12.57
N ASN A 508 -54.01 21.33 13.42
CA ASN A 508 -53.31 20.15 12.94
C ASN A 508 -53.00 19.20 14.11
N GLY A 509 -53.90 18.25 14.33
CA GLY A 509 -53.59 17.02 15.04
C GLY A 509 -52.76 16.12 14.13
N THR A 510 -51.46 16.06 14.37
CA THR A 510 -50.65 14.94 13.88
C THR A 510 -50.89 13.73 14.79
N PRO A 511 -51.25 12.56 14.24
CA PRO A 511 -51.41 11.35 15.04
C PRO A 511 -50.05 10.91 15.58
N ARG A 512 -50.00 10.60 16.88
CA ARG A 512 -48.88 9.88 17.50
C ARG A 512 -48.68 8.55 16.76
N PRO A 513 -47.48 8.20 16.27
CA PRO A 513 -47.23 6.85 15.80
C PRO A 513 -47.31 5.88 16.99
N GLN A 514 -48.19 4.89 16.88
CA GLN A 514 -48.19 3.68 17.69
C GLN A 514 -46.78 3.08 17.65
N ARG A 515 -46.23 2.81 18.84
CA ARG A 515 -45.07 1.95 19.00
C ARG A 515 -45.52 0.51 18.78
N ASP A 516 -45.00 -0.13 17.74
CA ASP A 516 -45.09 -1.58 17.60
C ASP A 516 -44.40 -2.26 18.79
N PRO A 517 -45.04 -3.25 19.44
CA PRO A 517 -44.37 -4.09 20.41
C PRO A 517 -43.44 -5.05 19.66
N ILE A 518 -42.16 -4.96 20.00
CA ILE A 518 -41.11 -5.91 19.59
C ILE A 518 -41.56 -7.32 20.02
N GLU A 519 -41.86 -8.15 19.03
CA GLU A 519 -42.02 -9.59 19.20
C GLU A 519 -40.73 -10.18 19.76
N ARG A 520 -40.81 -10.62 21.01
CA ARG A 520 -39.96 -11.69 21.52
C ARG A 520 -40.62 -12.99 21.09
N SER A 521 -39.95 -13.80 20.27
CA SER A 521 -39.98 -15.26 20.39
C SER A 521 -38.92 -15.93 19.49
N ARG A 522 -38.11 -16.76 20.16
CA ARG A 522 -37.28 -17.89 19.72
C ARG A 522 -35.95 -17.60 19.01
#